data_AF-A0A4R9VMS2-F1
#
_entry.id   AF-A0A4R9VMS2-F1
#
_cell.length_a   1.000
_cell.length_b   1.000
_cell.length_c   1.000
_cell.angle_alpha   90.00
_cell.angle_beta   90.00
_cell.angle_gamma   90.00
#
_symmetry.space_group_name_H-M   'P 1'
#
loop_
_entity.id
_entity.type
_entity.pdbx_description
1 polymer ?
#
loop_
_entity_poly.entity_id
_entity_poly.type
_entity_poly.pdbx_seq_one_letter_code
_entity_poly.pdbx_strand_id
1 'polypeptide(L)'
;TKLVEQELGKHHIASDIGCHLFSIMPPFELGATTMGYGLGPASASAFNSPDAKRRSISFVGDGGFWHNGLTSSIGNAVFNKNDGVIVIVDNFYSAATGGQDILSSRAGNKTKST
;
A
#
# COMPACT_ATOMS: atom_id res chain seq x y z
N THR A 1 0.55 -11.29 -8.61
CA THR A 1 0.49 -10.25 -9.68
C THR A 1 1.25 -10.65 -10.94
N LYS A 2 2.47 -11.22 -10.86
CA LYS A 2 3.27 -11.57 -12.07
C LYS A 2 2.55 -12.48 -13.08
N LEU A 3 1.87 -13.53 -12.61
CA LEU A 3 1.05 -14.40 -13.46
C LEU A 3 -0.10 -13.63 -14.12
N VAL A 4 -0.74 -12.73 -13.37
CA VAL A 4 -1.84 -11.89 -13.87
C VAL A 4 -1.34 -10.88 -14.90
N GLU A 5 -0.13 -10.33 -14.74
CA GLU A 5 0.46 -9.43 -15.74
C GLU A 5 0.80 -10.13 -17.07
N GLN A 6 0.96 -11.47 -17.08
CA GLN A 6 1.10 -12.22 -18.33
C GLN A 6 -0.20 -12.20 -19.15
N GLU A 7 -1.35 -12.15 -18.49
CA GLU A 7 -2.67 -12.14 -19.13
C GLU A 7 -3.17 -10.71 -19.41
N LEU A 8 -3.03 -9.81 -18.42
CA LEU A 8 -3.60 -8.46 -18.45
C LEU A 8 -2.59 -7.37 -18.91
N GLY A 9 -1.31 -7.72 -19.00
CA GLY A 9 -0.20 -6.80 -19.24
C GLY A 9 0.30 -6.12 -17.97
N LYS A 10 1.34 -5.29 -18.11
CA LYS A 10 1.96 -4.58 -16.99
C LYS A 10 1.02 -3.56 -16.35
N HIS A 11 1.03 -3.49 -15.03
CA HIS A 11 0.31 -2.49 -14.25
C HIS A 11 1.26 -1.55 -13.51
N HIS A 12 0.83 -0.32 -13.27
CA HIS A 12 1.53 0.55 -12.33
C HIS A 12 1.22 0.09 -10.90
N ILE A 13 2.23 -0.39 -10.19
CA ILE A 13 2.10 -0.89 -8.81
C ILE A 13 2.91 0.01 -7.88
N ALA A 14 2.26 0.89 -7.12
CA ALA A 14 2.92 1.64 -6.06
C ALA A 14 3.05 0.77 -4.81
N SER A 15 4.25 0.67 -4.26
CA SER A 15 4.53 -0.15 -3.08
C SER A 15 4.94 0.75 -1.93
N ASP A 16 4.31 0.61 -0.76
CA ASP A 16 4.79 1.29 0.44
C ASP A 16 5.92 0.51 1.14
N ILE A 17 6.69 1.22 1.97
CA ILE A 17 7.61 0.59 2.92
C ILE A 17 6.83 -0.32 3.86
N GLY A 18 7.20 -1.60 3.88
CA GLY A 18 6.60 -2.66 4.69
C GLY A 18 7.10 -4.02 4.23
N CYS A 19 6.71 -5.11 4.93
CA CYS A 19 7.16 -6.46 4.56
C CYS A 19 6.75 -6.87 3.13
N HIS A 20 5.62 -6.35 2.63
CA HIS A 20 5.17 -6.57 1.26
C HIS A 20 6.09 -5.95 0.19
N LEU A 21 6.95 -4.98 0.55
CA LEU A 21 7.78 -4.24 -0.39
C LEU A 21 8.77 -5.17 -1.10
N PHE A 22 9.15 -6.29 -0.49
CA PHE A 22 10.07 -7.23 -1.11
C PHE A 22 9.54 -7.85 -2.42
N SER A 23 8.26 -7.66 -2.76
CA SER A 23 7.74 -8.01 -4.09
C SER A 23 8.43 -7.28 -5.24
N ILE A 24 9.07 -6.12 -5.00
CA ILE A 24 9.82 -5.38 -6.03
C ILE A 24 11.10 -6.10 -6.46
N MET A 25 11.58 -7.07 -5.68
CA MET A 25 12.81 -7.80 -5.94
C MET A 25 12.55 -9.10 -6.74
N PRO A 26 13.59 -9.71 -7.32
CA PRO A 26 13.48 -11.05 -7.88
C PRO A 26 12.91 -12.07 -6.87
N PRO A 27 12.13 -13.07 -7.33
CA PRO A 27 11.75 -13.35 -8.72
C PRO A 27 10.50 -12.58 -9.19
N PHE A 28 9.92 -11.72 -8.36
CA PHE A 28 8.63 -11.10 -8.63
C PHE A 28 8.75 -9.83 -9.47
N GLU A 29 9.63 -8.92 -9.07
CA GLU A 29 9.85 -7.63 -9.78
C GLU A 29 8.55 -6.84 -9.94
N LEU A 30 7.68 -6.92 -8.93
CA LEU A 30 6.38 -6.28 -8.87
C LEU A 30 6.49 -4.98 -8.07
N GLY A 31 6.67 -3.87 -8.78
CA GLY A 31 6.67 -2.52 -8.21
C GLY A 31 7.18 -1.47 -9.18
N ALA A 32 6.51 -0.33 -9.23
CA ALA A 32 6.88 0.84 -10.02
C ALA A 32 7.50 1.95 -9.17
N THR A 33 7.01 2.11 -7.93
CA THR A 33 7.50 3.12 -6.97
C THR A 33 7.57 2.52 -5.57
N THR A 34 8.53 3.03 -4.79
CA THR A 34 8.64 2.76 -3.35
C THR A 34 8.32 4.03 -2.61
N MET A 35 7.24 4.04 -1.83
CA MET A 35 6.76 5.19 -1.10
C MET A 35 6.77 4.96 0.42
N GLY A 36 6.83 6.04 1.18
CA GLY A 36 6.90 5.95 2.63
C GLY A 36 5.54 5.75 3.27
N TYR A 37 5.39 4.71 4.08
CA TYR A 37 4.48 4.65 5.23
C TYR A 37 3.07 5.27 5.00
N GLY A 38 2.34 4.79 4.00
CA GLY A 38 0.98 5.23 3.65
C GLY A 38 0.87 6.15 2.43
N LEU A 39 1.96 6.43 1.70
CA LEU A 39 1.99 7.38 0.58
C LEU A 39 1.90 6.71 -0.80
N GLY A 40 1.93 5.38 -0.88
CA GLY A 40 1.84 4.61 -2.12
C GLY A 40 0.61 5.00 -2.95
N PRO A 41 -0.62 4.89 -2.42
CA PRO A 41 -1.82 5.25 -3.18
C PRO A 41 -1.91 6.74 -3.51
N ALA A 42 -1.43 7.62 -2.63
CA ALA A 42 -1.32 9.05 -2.92
C ALA A 42 -0.43 9.30 -4.15
N SER A 43 0.71 8.60 -4.26
CA SER A 43 1.57 8.68 -5.45
C SER A 43 0.90 8.11 -6.70
N ALA A 44 0.14 7.03 -6.55
CA ALA A 44 -0.55 6.36 -7.64
C ALA A 44 -1.74 7.17 -8.19
N SER A 45 -2.21 8.18 -7.45
CA SER A 45 -3.29 9.08 -7.89
C SER A 45 -2.96 9.84 -9.19
N ALA A 46 -1.66 10.08 -9.47
CA ALA A 46 -1.23 10.71 -10.71
C ALA A 46 -1.58 9.89 -11.97
N PHE A 47 -1.84 8.59 -11.81
CA PHE A 47 -2.24 7.69 -12.89
C PHE A 47 -3.76 7.53 -13.03
N ASN A 48 -4.54 8.22 -12.18
CA ASN A 48 -6.00 8.20 -12.23
C ASN A 48 -6.53 9.23 -13.23
N SER A 49 -6.28 9.00 -14.51
CA SER A 49 -6.82 9.79 -15.62
C SER A 49 -7.99 9.05 -16.29
N PRO A 50 -9.02 9.76 -16.80
CA PRO A 50 -10.05 9.15 -17.65
C PRO A 50 -9.49 8.40 -18.87
N ASP A 51 -8.33 8.84 -19.37
CA ASP A 51 -7.65 8.24 -20.53
C ASP A 51 -6.68 7.12 -20.12
N ALA A 52 -6.60 6.78 -18.83
CA ALA A 52 -5.72 5.73 -18.35
C ALA A 52 -6.18 4.37 -18.89
N LYS A 53 -5.30 3.70 -19.64
CA LYS A 53 -5.60 2.38 -20.22
C LYS A 53 -5.73 1.25 -19.20
N ARG A 54 -5.20 1.45 -17.98
CA ARG A 54 -5.19 0.47 -16.90
C ARG A 54 -5.24 1.18 -15.54
N ARG A 55 -5.90 0.54 -14.58
CA ARG A 55 -5.93 0.97 -13.18
C ARG A 55 -4.56 0.83 -12.54
N SER A 56 -4.19 1.82 -11.72
CA SER A 56 -3.06 1.70 -10.81
C SER A 56 -3.43 0.79 -9.63
N ILE A 57 -2.43 0.11 -9.09
CA ILE A 57 -2.55 -0.76 -7.93
C ILE A 57 -1.62 -0.21 -6.86
N SER A 58 -2.02 -0.24 -5.60
CA SER A 58 -1.16 0.15 -4.48
C SER A 58 -1.22 -0.87 -3.36
N PHE A 59 -0.06 -1.23 -2.82
CA PHE A 59 0.05 -2.10 -1.65
C PHE A 59 0.50 -1.29 -0.45
N VAL A 60 -0.28 -1.36 0.62
CA VAL A 60 -0.06 -0.64 1.88
C VAL A 60 -0.28 -1.61 3.04
N GLY A 61 0.61 -1.63 4.03
CA GLY A 61 0.38 -2.35 5.28
C GLY A 61 -0.58 -1.57 6.18
N ASP A 62 -1.29 -2.23 7.08
CA ASP A 62 -2.11 -1.57 8.10
C ASP A 62 -1.34 -0.49 8.90
N GLY A 63 -0.05 -0.72 9.19
CA GLY A 63 0.81 0.29 9.80
C GLY A 63 0.95 1.56 8.95
N GLY A 64 1.15 1.42 7.63
CA GLY A 64 1.17 2.56 6.71
C GLY A 64 -0.19 3.23 6.56
N PHE A 65 -1.26 2.43 6.52
CA PHE A 65 -2.64 2.91 6.48
C PHE A 65 -2.97 3.78 7.70
N TRP A 66 -2.67 3.30 8.90
CA TRP A 66 -2.96 4.02 10.14
C TRP A 66 -2.01 5.19 10.41
N HIS A 67 -0.81 5.19 9.84
CA HIS A 67 0.15 6.27 10.05
C HIS A 67 -0.13 7.50 9.17
N ASN A 68 -0.11 7.35 7.84
CA ASN A 68 -0.45 8.44 6.91
C ASN A 68 -1.56 8.06 5.93
N GLY A 69 -1.74 6.77 5.65
CA GLY A 69 -2.55 6.32 4.51
C GLY A 69 -4.02 6.69 4.61
N LEU A 70 -4.61 6.76 5.80
CA LEU A 70 -6.01 7.16 5.95
C LEU A 70 -6.27 8.57 5.38
N THR A 71 -5.40 9.54 5.70
CA THR A 71 -5.59 10.93 5.32
C THR A 71 -4.97 11.25 3.96
N SER A 72 -3.71 10.88 3.74
CA SER A 72 -2.98 11.24 2.51
C SER A 72 -3.41 10.42 1.29
N SER A 73 -3.82 9.18 1.51
CA SER A 73 -4.13 8.23 0.44
C SER A 73 -5.64 7.98 0.31
N ILE A 74 -6.26 7.35 1.31
CA ILE A 74 -7.65 6.88 1.22
C ILE A 74 -8.63 8.04 1.18
N GLY A 75 -8.49 9.02 2.07
CA GLY A 75 -9.35 10.20 2.08
C GLY A 75 -9.35 10.94 0.74
N ASN A 76 -8.16 11.12 0.15
CA ASN A 76 -8.01 11.71 -1.17
C ASN A 76 -8.62 10.85 -2.29
N ALA A 77 -8.36 9.54 -2.27
CA ALA A 77 -8.88 8.61 -3.28
C ALA A 77 -10.42 8.58 -3.30
N VAL A 78 -11.05 8.57 -2.12
CA VAL A 78 -12.52 8.63 -2.00
C VAL A 78 -13.06 9.96 -2.50
N PHE A 79 -12.45 11.08 -2.06
CA PHE A 79 -12.88 12.41 -2.48
C PHE A 79 -12.81 12.59 -4.00
N ASN A 80 -11.72 12.13 -4.62
CA ASN A 80 -11.49 12.24 -6.06
C ASN A 80 -12.11 11.09 -6.88
N LYS A 81 -12.88 10.20 -6.26
CA LYS A 81 -13.50 9.03 -6.92
C LYS A 81 -12.49 8.23 -7.75
N ASN A 82 -11.34 7.95 -7.15
CA ASN A 82 -10.24 7.27 -7.82
C ASN A 82 -10.65 5.84 -8.22
N ASP A 83 -10.38 5.44 -9.46
CA ASP A 83 -10.67 4.09 -9.99
C ASP A 83 -9.51 3.10 -9.80
N GLY A 84 -8.46 3.51 -9.08
CA GLY A 84 -7.35 2.64 -8.67
C GLY A 84 -7.74 1.57 -7.65
N VAL A 85 -6.90 0.54 -7.53
CA VAL A 85 -7.05 -0.54 -6.54
C VAL A 85 -6.06 -0.34 -5.40
N ILE A 86 -6.56 -0.20 -4.18
CA ILE A 86 -5.72 -0.06 -2.98
C ILE A 86 -5.88 -1.31 -2.12
N VAL A 87 -4.79 -2.04 -1.93
CA VAL A 87 -4.73 -3.26 -1.14
C VAL A 87 -4.10 -2.93 0.22
N ILE A 88 -4.88 -3.08 1.28
CA ILE A 88 -4.42 -2.93 2.66
C ILE A 88 -4.13 -4.33 3.22
N VAL A 89 -2.89 -4.56 3.63
CA VAL A 89 -2.45 -5.82 4.26
C VAL A 89 -2.50 -5.64 5.77
N ASP A 90 -3.53 -6.22 6.40
CA ASP A 90 -3.76 -6.15 7.84
C ASP A 90 -3.11 -7.33 8.57
N ASN A 91 -2.07 -7.06 9.35
CA ASN A 91 -1.36 -8.04 10.17
C ASN A 91 -1.28 -7.64 11.65
N PHE A 92 -1.94 -6.55 12.04
CA PHE A 92 -2.15 -6.08 13.41
C PHE A 92 -0.93 -5.49 14.12
N TYR A 93 0.18 -5.22 13.44
CA TYR A 93 1.35 -4.56 14.03
C TYR A 93 2.32 -4.10 12.94
N SER A 94 3.17 -3.11 13.25
CA SER A 94 4.22 -2.71 12.30
C SER A 94 5.37 -3.73 12.26
N ALA A 95 5.24 -4.74 11.41
CA ALA A 95 6.19 -5.85 11.34
C ALA A 95 7.58 -5.44 10.85
N ALA A 96 7.65 -4.61 9.80
CA ALA A 96 8.93 -4.27 9.15
C ALA A 96 9.88 -3.47 10.06
N THR A 97 9.35 -2.76 11.06
CA THR A 97 10.12 -1.92 11.98
C THR A 97 10.37 -2.58 13.33
N GLY A 98 9.95 -3.84 13.54
CA GLY A 98 10.22 -4.60 14.75
C GLY A 98 9.05 -4.78 15.71
N GLY A 99 7.80 -4.62 15.27
CA GLY A 99 6.65 -5.06 16.05
C GLY A 99 5.87 -3.98 16.79
N GLN A 100 5.92 -2.73 16.34
CA GLN A 100 5.27 -1.62 17.04
C GLN A 100 3.74 -1.72 16.98
N ASP A 101 3.11 -1.31 18.08
CA ASP A 101 1.66 -1.21 18.16
C ASP A 101 1.14 -0.08 17.27
N ILE A 102 0.00 -0.33 16.64
CA ILE A 102 -0.75 0.56 15.76
C ILE A 102 -2.24 0.47 16.07
N LEU A 103 -3.07 1.28 15.41
CA LEU A 103 -4.51 1.34 15.66
C LEU A 103 -5.24 0.01 15.41
N SER A 104 -4.74 -0.85 14.51
CA SER A 104 -5.24 -2.22 14.28
C SER A 104 -4.70 -3.26 15.27
N SER A 105 -3.81 -2.90 16.19
CA SER A 105 -3.17 -3.87 17.09
C SER A 105 -4.13 -4.50 18.07
N ARG A 106 -4.03 -5.83 18.19
CA ARG A 106 -4.92 -6.67 19.02
C ARG A 106 -4.22 -7.30 20.22
N ALA A 107 -2.89 -7.37 20.20
CA ALA A 107 -2.13 -7.98 21.28
C ALA A 107 -2.05 -7.05 22.50
N GLY A 108 -2.23 -7.61 23.69
CA GLY A 108 -1.99 -6.91 24.94
C GLY A 108 -0.48 -6.84 25.21
N ASN A 109 0.14 -5.71 24.89
CA ASN A 109 1.59 -5.54 25.02
C ASN A 109 1.92 -4.88 26.38
N LYS A 110 2.67 -5.56 27.24
CA LYS A 110 3.01 -5.03 28.59
C LYS A 110 3.88 -3.77 28.54
N THR A 111 4.58 -3.55 27.44
CA THR A 111 5.42 -2.38 27.19
C THR A 111 4.65 -1.21 26.57
N LYS A 112 3.35 -1.38 26.29
CA LYS A 112 2.50 -0.33 25.73
C LYS A 112 2.28 0.76 26.77
N SER A 113 2.68 1.99 26.44
CA SER A 113 2.49 3.17 27.29
C SER A 113 1.23 3.98 26.93
N THR A 114 0.35 3.41 26.10
CA THR A 114 -0.89 4.05 25.62
C THR A 114 -2.14 3.33 26.09
#